data_AF-A0A7X9JXJ4-F1
#
_entry.id   AF-A0A7X9JXJ4-F1
#
_cell.length_a   1.000
_cell.length_b   1.000
_cell.length_c   1.000
_cell.angle_alpha   90.00
_cell.angle_beta   90.00
_cell.angle_gamma   90.00
#
_symmetry.space_group_name_H-M   'P 1'
#
loop_
_entity.id
_entity.type
_entity.pdbx_description
1 polymer ?
#
loop_
_entity_poly.entity_id
_entity_poly.type
_entity_poly.pdbx_seq_one_letter_code
_entity_poly.pdbx_strand_id
1 'polypeptide(L)'
;MNIRNFRQSEYNVNEIFLNRWSPRAMSGEEIDEKTLFQLFEAARWAPSSNNNQPWRFIYARRNTSHWEAFFNLLEEGNKNWAHNAAALVVVISKTTFDNNKHARTHSYDAGAAWENFALQGSLLNLVVHGMQGFSYGRAKEVLLIPEGYQVEAMIALGRPGKLEDLPDYQQKREFPSGRKSIAETVMEGAFRQ
;
A
#
# COMPACT_ATOMS: atom_id res chain seq x y z
N MET A 1 -0.91 -12.50 17.50
CA MET A 1 -2.21 -12.93 16.95
C MET A 1 -1.98 -14.12 16.03
N ASN A 2 -2.76 -15.20 16.14
CA ASN A 2 -2.68 -16.32 15.18
C ASN A 2 -3.58 -16.01 13.98
N ILE A 3 -2.99 -15.91 12.77
CA ILE A 3 -3.72 -15.56 11.54
C ILE A 3 -4.84 -16.56 11.20
N ARG A 4 -4.65 -17.83 11.57
CA ARG A 4 -5.55 -18.94 11.25
C ARG A 4 -6.88 -18.86 11.99
N ASN A 5 -6.95 -18.06 13.07
CA ASN A 5 -8.19 -17.77 13.77
C ASN A 5 -9.12 -16.86 12.94
N PHE A 6 -8.58 -16.14 11.94
CA PHE A 6 -9.32 -15.16 11.13
C PHE A 6 -9.38 -15.53 9.65
N ARG A 7 -8.38 -16.25 9.16
CA ARG A 7 -8.24 -16.58 7.73
C ARG A 7 -7.95 -18.07 7.54
N GLN A 8 -8.75 -18.69 6.69
CA GLN A 8 -8.56 -20.05 6.21
C GLN A 8 -8.54 -19.99 4.68
N SER A 9 -7.58 -20.67 4.06
CA SER A 9 -7.51 -20.80 2.61
C SER A 9 -8.23 -22.07 2.16
N GLU A 10 -9.01 -21.97 1.09
CA GLU A 10 -9.66 -23.13 0.45
C GLU A 10 -8.64 -24.06 -0.22
N TYR A 11 -7.48 -23.52 -0.60
CA TYR A 11 -6.40 -24.22 -1.29
C TYR A 11 -5.06 -24.00 -0.59
N ASN A 12 -4.07 -24.84 -0.93
CA ASN A 12 -2.74 -24.74 -0.37
C ASN A 12 -1.96 -23.55 -0.98
N VAL A 13 -1.84 -22.47 -0.22
CA VAL A 13 -1.08 -21.28 -0.58
C VAL A 13 -0.02 -21.00 0.49
N ASN A 14 1.04 -20.28 0.11
CA ASN A 14 2.05 -19.85 1.07
C ASN A 14 1.43 -18.97 2.17
N GLU A 15 1.88 -19.14 3.40
CA GLU A 15 1.33 -18.41 4.55
C GLU A 15 1.50 -16.89 4.45
N ILE A 16 2.47 -16.39 3.69
CA ILE A 16 2.66 -14.95 3.49
C ILE A 16 1.39 -14.25 2.99
N PHE A 17 0.61 -14.91 2.13
CA PHE A 17 -0.63 -14.35 1.58
C PHE A 17 -1.75 -14.27 2.62
N LEU A 18 -1.72 -15.12 3.64
CA LEU A 18 -2.64 -15.05 4.78
C LEU A 18 -2.13 -14.06 5.82
N ASN A 19 -0.83 -14.07 6.11
CA ASN A 19 -0.16 -13.24 7.11
C ASN A 19 -0.16 -11.76 6.74
N ARG A 20 -0.06 -11.42 5.46
CA ARG A 20 -0.14 -10.02 5.01
C ARG A 20 -1.56 -9.49 5.19
N TRP A 21 -1.70 -8.49 6.04
CA TRP A 21 -2.94 -7.73 6.23
C TRP A 21 -2.60 -6.26 6.41
N SER A 22 -3.61 -5.40 6.53
CA SER A 22 -3.42 -3.95 6.65
C SER A 22 -3.97 -3.45 7.98
N PRO A 23 -3.23 -3.67 9.09
CA PRO A 23 -3.52 -3.03 10.37
C PRO A 23 -3.41 -1.51 10.28
N ARG A 24 -3.91 -0.81 11.28
CA ARG A 24 -3.79 0.65 11.43
C ARG A 24 -2.99 1.04 12.68
N ALA A 25 -2.93 0.18 13.69
CA ALA A 25 -2.19 0.43 14.92
C ALA A 25 -0.68 0.49 14.61
N MET A 26 -0.08 1.67 14.78
CA MET A 26 1.35 1.89 14.59
C MET A 26 1.96 2.55 15.82
N SER A 27 3.22 2.25 16.14
CA SER A 27 3.83 2.68 17.41
C SER A 27 4.31 4.13 17.42
N GLY A 28 4.34 4.83 16.28
CA GLY A 28 4.95 6.16 16.16
C GLY A 28 6.48 6.13 16.06
N GLU A 29 7.11 4.97 16.25
CA GLU A 29 8.57 4.83 16.11
C GLU A 29 9.01 5.00 14.66
N GLU A 30 10.21 5.57 14.50
CA GLU A 30 10.82 5.73 13.19
C GLU A 30 11.28 4.39 12.57
N ILE A 31 11.41 4.42 11.24
CA ILE A 31 12.12 3.40 10.48
C ILE A 31 13.34 4.03 9.83
N ASP A 32 14.45 3.33 9.87
CA ASP A 32 15.65 3.77 9.17
C ASP A 32 15.48 3.64 7.65
N GLU A 33 16.29 4.39 6.91
CA GLU A 33 16.23 4.45 5.46
C GLU A 33 16.54 3.10 4.81
N LYS A 34 17.48 2.34 5.37
CA LYS A 34 17.86 1.03 4.83
C LYS A 34 16.67 0.06 4.89
N THR A 35 15.96 0.02 6.01
CA THR A 35 14.73 -0.77 6.15
C THR A 35 13.69 -0.34 5.13
N LEU A 36 13.42 0.97 5.00
CA LEU A 36 12.46 1.49 4.00
C LEU A 36 12.83 1.08 2.56
N PHE A 37 14.11 1.15 2.20
CA PHE A 37 14.59 0.82 0.86
C PHE A 37 14.54 -0.68 0.54
N GLN A 38 14.52 -1.56 1.54
CA GLN A 38 14.24 -2.98 1.31
C GLN A 38 12.85 -3.19 0.72
N LEU A 39 11.85 -2.40 1.15
CA LEU A 39 10.49 -2.49 0.62
C LEU A 39 10.42 -1.97 -0.83
N PHE A 40 11.11 -0.87 -1.13
CA PHE A 40 11.21 -0.37 -2.51
C PHE A 40 11.97 -1.33 -3.43
N GLU A 41 13.01 -2.00 -2.95
CA GLU A 41 13.73 -3.01 -3.73
C GLU A 41 12.82 -4.20 -4.08
N ALA A 42 12.00 -4.68 -3.15
CA ALA A 42 11.00 -5.71 -3.44
C ALA A 42 9.98 -5.21 -4.48
N ALA A 43 9.49 -3.97 -4.35
CA ALA A 43 8.57 -3.36 -5.30
C ALA A 43 9.17 -3.28 -6.72
N ARG A 44 10.46 -2.96 -6.83
CA ARG A 44 11.21 -2.86 -8.09
C ARG A 44 11.19 -4.16 -8.90
N TRP A 45 11.12 -5.31 -8.24
CA TRP A 45 11.10 -6.63 -8.87
C TRP A 45 9.70 -7.10 -9.34
N ALA A 46 8.68 -6.25 -9.25
CA ALA A 46 7.38 -6.58 -9.84
C ALA A 46 7.48 -6.72 -11.38
N PRO A 47 6.69 -7.62 -12.00
CA PRO A 47 6.58 -7.67 -13.45
C PRO A 47 5.80 -6.47 -13.98
N SER A 48 6.03 -6.11 -15.25
CA SER A 48 5.25 -5.10 -15.96
C SER A 48 5.21 -5.36 -17.46
N SER A 49 4.17 -4.86 -18.14
CA SER A 49 4.07 -4.97 -19.59
C SER A 49 5.32 -4.40 -20.28
N ASN A 50 5.95 -5.16 -21.17
CA ASN A 50 7.22 -4.80 -21.85
C ASN A 50 8.35 -4.39 -20.89
N ASN A 51 8.31 -4.83 -19.63
CA ASN A 51 9.22 -4.36 -18.58
C ASN A 51 9.25 -2.83 -18.44
N ASN A 52 8.12 -2.15 -18.68
CA ASN A 52 8.02 -0.69 -18.68
C ASN A 52 8.25 -0.06 -17.29
N GLN A 53 8.02 -0.82 -16.21
CA GLN A 53 8.23 -0.41 -14.82
C GLN A 53 7.64 0.99 -14.53
N PRO A 54 6.32 1.18 -14.76
CA PRO A 54 5.72 2.52 -14.77
C PRO A 54 5.64 3.17 -13.38
N TRP A 55 5.77 2.39 -12.31
CA TRP A 55 5.63 2.86 -10.93
C TRP A 55 6.72 3.86 -10.53
N ARG A 56 6.35 4.88 -9.78
CA ARG A 56 7.27 5.70 -8.98
C ARG A 56 6.71 5.81 -7.57
N PHE A 57 7.60 5.92 -6.60
CA PHE A 57 7.26 6.09 -5.19
C PHE A 57 7.85 7.41 -4.71
N ILE A 58 7.00 8.29 -4.20
CA ILE A 58 7.41 9.53 -3.54
C ILE A 58 7.14 9.32 -2.06
N TYR A 59 8.09 9.56 -1.16
CA TYR A 59 7.94 9.24 0.25
C TYR A 59 8.37 10.37 1.17
N ALA A 60 7.79 10.39 2.36
CA ALA A 60 8.25 11.18 3.49
C ALA A 60 8.36 10.28 4.73
N ARG A 61 9.47 10.41 5.45
CA ARG A 61 9.63 9.78 6.77
C ARG A 61 9.11 10.72 7.85
N ARG A 62 8.61 10.15 8.94
CA ARG A 62 8.29 10.89 10.17
C ARG A 62 9.49 11.74 10.60
N ASN A 63 9.22 12.89 11.20
CA ASN A 63 10.23 13.83 11.71
C ASN A 63 11.20 14.37 10.66
N THR A 64 10.87 14.25 9.36
CA THR A 64 11.58 14.96 8.29
C THR A 64 10.77 16.17 7.83
N SER A 65 11.42 17.13 7.17
CA SER A 65 10.78 18.34 6.65
C SER A 65 9.66 18.06 5.63
N HIS A 66 9.60 16.86 5.06
CA HIS A 66 8.58 16.46 4.09
C HIS A 66 7.31 15.87 4.73
N TRP A 67 7.34 15.51 6.02
CA TRP A 67 6.23 14.80 6.67
C TRP A 67 4.90 15.54 6.56
N GLU A 68 4.88 16.83 6.93
CA GLU A 68 3.66 17.64 6.92
C GLU A 68 3.06 17.77 5.52
N ALA A 69 3.90 17.86 4.48
CA ALA A 69 3.42 17.93 3.10
C ALA A 69 2.63 16.68 2.72
N PHE A 70 3.03 15.50 3.20
CA PHE A 70 2.33 14.24 2.94
C PHE A 70 1.13 14.03 3.86
N PHE A 71 1.31 14.26 5.15
CA PHE A 71 0.28 14.03 6.15
C PHE A 71 -0.95 14.92 5.91
N ASN A 72 -0.75 16.15 5.44
CA ASN A 72 -1.83 17.08 5.11
C ASN A 72 -2.56 16.78 3.79
N LEU A 73 -2.12 15.77 3.02
CA LEU A 73 -2.87 15.24 1.88
C LEU A 73 -3.92 14.22 2.31
N LEU A 74 -3.76 13.57 3.46
CA LEU A 74 -4.71 12.57 3.94
C LEU A 74 -6.06 13.21 4.25
N GLU A 75 -7.14 12.46 4.01
CA GLU A 75 -8.45 12.80 4.54
C GLU A 75 -8.51 12.50 6.05
N GLU A 76 -9.40 13.17 6.78
CA GLU A 76 -9.51 13.07 8.24
C GLU A 76 -9.67 11.62 8.74
N GLY A 77 -10.44 10.80 8.00
CA GLY A 77 -10.59 9.37 8.31
C GLY A 77 -9.27 8.61 8.36
N ASN A 78 -8.27 9.00 7.56
CA ASN A 78 -6.94 8.39 7.56
C ASN A 78 -5.97 9.05 8.54
N LYS A 79 -6.04 10.38 8.71
CA LYS A 79 -5.21 11.10 9.69
C LYS A 79 -5.38 10.55 11.11
N ASN A 80 -6.61 10.16 11.47
CA ASN A 80 -6.97 9.64 12.80
C ASN A 80 -6.13 8.45 13.28
N TRP A 81 -5.42 7.75 12.39
CA TRP A 81 -4.56 6.61 12.75
C TRP A 81 -3.18 6.70 12.10
N ALA A 82 -3.08 7.23 10.88
CA ALA A 82 -1.80 7.37 10.18
C ALA A 82 -0.86 8.42 10.81
N HIS A 83 -1.34 9.22 11.77
CA HIS A 83 -0.51 10.15 12.53
C HIS A 83 0.56 9.46 13.39
N ASN A 84 0.52 8.13 13.52
CA ASN A 84 1.58 7.30 14.13
C ASN A 84 2.40 6.48 13.12
N ALA A 85 2.24 6.70 11.80
CA ALA A 85 3.05 6.02 10.78
C ALA A 85 4.51 6.49 10.78
N ALA A 86 5.46 5.59 10.55
CA ALA A 86 6.87 5.92 10.42
C ALA A 86 7.21 6.58 9.08
N ALA A 87 6.42 6.29 8.04
CA ALA A 87 6.55 6.90 6.72
C ALA A 87 5.19 6.93 5.99
N LEU A 88 5.06 7.88 5.08
CA LEU A 88 3.99 7.97 4.10
C LEU A 88 4.58 7.87 2.71
N VAL A 89 3.95 7.12 1.81
CA VAL A 89 4.41 6.93 0.43
C VAL A 89 3.26 7.15 -0.54
N VAL A 90 3.40 8.05 -1.50
CA VAL A 90 2.49 8.17 -2.64
C VAL A 90 3.01 7.29 -3.77
N VAL A 91 2.16 6.38 -4.24
CA VAL A 91 2.41 5.56 -5.43
C VAL A 91 1.82 6.28 -6.63
N ILE A 92 2.64 6.48 -7.66
CA ILE A 92 2.21 6.98 -8.95
C ILE A 92 2.64 6.03 -10.06
N SER A 93 2.01 6.15 -11.23
CA SER A 93 2.40 5.41 -12.42
C SER A 93 2.48 6.31 -13.66
N LYS A 94 3.50 6.11 -14.50
CA LYS A 94 3.61 6.76 -15.80
C LYS A 94 2.55 6.17 -16.74
N THR A 95 1.71 7.01 -17.31
CA THR A 95 0.56 6.61 -18.16
C THR A 95 0.95 6.17 -19.57
N THR A 96 2.25 6.21 -19.89
CA THR A 96 2.82 5.89 -21.20
C THR A 96 4.04 4.98 -21.09
N PHE A 97 4.37 4.34 -22.20
CA PHE A 97 5.68 3.72 -22.41
C PHE A 97 6.74 4.80 -22.74
N ASP A 98 8.01 4.41 -22.83
CA ASP A 98 9.09 5.33 -23.20
C ASP A 98 9.01 5.84 -24.65
N ASN A 99 8.27 5.15 -25.52
CA ASN A 99 7.92 5.65 -26.86
C ASN A 99 6.69 6.57 -26.87
N ASN A 100 6.22 7.03 -25.71
CA ASN A 100 5.07 7.92 -25.50
C ASN A 100 3.70 7.34 -25.90
N LYS A 101 3.60 6.07 -26.27
CA LYS A 101 2.29 5.42 -26.44
C LYS A 101 1.63 5.18 -25.09
N HIS A 102 0.30 5.31 -25.03
CA HIS A 102 -0.46 5.01 -23.82
C HIS A 102 -0.21 3.58 -23.33
N ALA A 103 0.11 3.44 -22.04
CA ALA A 103 0.38 2.16 -21.39
C ALA A 103 -0.85 1.68 -20.64
N ARG A 104 -1.79 1.00 -21.31
CA ARG A 104 -3.07 0.55 -20.74
C ARG A 104 -2.96 -0.10 -19.34
N THR A 105 -1.88 -0.80 -19.05
CA THR A 105 -1.67 -1.54 -17.79
C THR A 105 -0.92 -0.75 -16.71
N HIS A 106 -0.63 0.54 -16.89
CA HIS A 106 0.25 1.29 -15.99
C HIS A 106 -0.16 1.19 -14.51
N SER A 107 -1.46 1.32 -14.20
CA SER A 107 -2.00 1.17 -12.85
C SER A 107 -2.01 -0.27 -12.35
N TYR A 108 -2.28 -1.23 -13.25
CA TYR A 108 -2.23 -2.67 -12.93
C TYR A 108 -0.81 -3.10 -12.53
N ASP A 109 0.18 -2.65 -13.31
CA ASP A 109 1.60 -2.90 -13.08
C ASP A 109 2.07 -2.22 -11.78
N ALA A 110 1.61 -0.99 -11.49
CA ALA A 110 1.88 -0.32 -10.21
C ALA A 110 1.23 -1.03 -9.01
N GLY A 111 0.05 -1.64 -9.20
CA GLY A 111 -0.59 -2.51 -8.22
C GLY A 111 0.24 -3.74 -7.87
N ALA A 112 0.92 -4.35 -8.85
CA ALA A 112 1.86 -5.45 -8.61
C ALA A 112 3.09 -5.01 -7.80
N ALA A 113 3.65 -3.83 -8.11
CA ALA A 113 4.74 -3.25 -7.34
C ALA A 113 4.34 -2.94 -5.89
N TRP A 114 3.12 -2.43 -5.70
CA TRP A 114 2.53 -2.26 -4.37
C TRP A 114 2.39 -3.59 -3.60
N GLU A 115 1.91 -4.66 -4.24
CA GLU A 115 1.75 -5.94 -3.53
C GLU A 115 3.12 -6.49 -3.09
N ASN A 116 4.15 -6.43 -3.94
CA ASN A 116 5.51 -6.79 -3.55
C ASN A 116 6.01 -5.95 -2.36
N PHE A 117 5.78 -4.63 -2.37
CA PHE A 117 6.11 -3.73 -1.26
C PHE A 117 5.43 -4.18 0.04
N ALA A 118 4.13 -4.50 -0.03
CA ALA A 118 3.34 -4.91 1.14
C ALA A 118 3.74 -6.29 1.66
N LEU A 119 4.05 -7.25 0.79
CA LEU A 119 4.55 -8.58 1.18
C LEU A 119 5.92 -8.45 1.86
N GLN A 120 6.83 -7.63 1.32
CA GLN A 120 8.13 -7.38 1.95
C GLN A 120 7.99 -6.74 3.32
N GLY A 121 7.09 -5.76 3.48
CA GLY A 121 6.82 -5.18 4.80
C GLY A 121 6.26 -6.21 5.78
N SER A 122 5.38 -7.12 5.33
CA SER A 122 4.88 -8.21 6.16
C SER A 122 5.99 -9.18 6.59
N LEU A 123 6.95 -9.49 5.73
CA LEU A 123 8.12 -10.33 6.07
C LEU A 123 9.04 -9.67 7.10
N LEU A 124 9.08 -8.33 7.11
CA LEU A 124 9.82 -7.53 8.10
C LEU A 124 9.01 -7.25 9.37
N ASN A 125 7.81 -7.83 9.51
CA ASN A 125 6.86 -7.57 10.60
C ASN A 125 6.48 -6.08 10.76
N LEU A 126 6.39 -5.37 9.64
CA LEU A 126 5.92 -3.98 9.58
C LEU A 126 4.42 -3.92 9.26
N VAL A 127 3.79 -2.84 9.69
CA VAL A 127 2.44 -2.47 9.26
C VAL A 127 2.53 -1.77 7.91
N VAL A 128 1.83 -2.29 6.91
CA VAL A 128 1.73 -1.66 5.57
C VAL A 128 0.26 -1.53 5.17
N HIS A 129 -0.20 -0.29 5.00
CA HIS A 129 -1.61 0.02 4.77
C HIS A 129 -1.80 0.92 3.55
N GLY A 130 -2.42 0.39 2.50
CA GLY A 130 -2.78 1.16 1.30
C GLY A 130 -4.07 1.95 1.50
N MET A 131 -4.11 3.18 1.00
CA MET A 131 -5.16 4.17 1.26
C MET A 131 -5.57 4.86 -0.04
N GLN A 132 -6.89 4.93 -0.26
CA GLN A 132 -7.49 5.83 -1.26
C GLN A 132 -7.92 7.18 -0.65
N GLY A 133 -8.08 7.26 0.67
CA GLY A 133 -8.64 8.45 1.34
C GLY A 133 -7.60 9.56 1.53
N PHE A 134 -7.23 10.23 0.43
CA PHE A 134 -6.34 11.39 0.40
C PHE A 134 -6.65 12.24 -0.84
N SER A 135 -6.17 13.48 -0.87
CA SER A 135 -6.44 14.41 -1.96
C SER A 135 -5.48 14.19 -3.13
N TYR A 136 -5.95 13.51 -4.18
CA TYR A 136 -5.19 13.21 -5.41
C TYR A 136 -4.75 14.46 -6.17
N GLY A 137 -5.63 15.45 -6.31
CA GLY A 137 -5.32 16.72 -6.99
C GLY A 137 -4.25 17.50 -6.24
N ARG A 138 -4.42 17.68 -4.92
CA ARG A 138 -3.40 18.31 -4.08
C ARG A 138 -2.10 17.53 -4.06
N ALA A 139 -2.14 16.20 -4.12
CA ALA A 139 -0.92 15.38 -4.20
C ALA A 139 -0.14 15.69 -5.48
N LYS A 140 -0.81 15.88 -6.63
CA LYS A 140 -0.14 16.31 -7.86
C LYS A 140 0.57 17.66 -7.69
N GLU A 141 -0.12 18.64 -7.12
CA GLU A 141 0.40 19.99 -6.94
C GLU A 141 1.54 20.04 -5.91
N VAL A 142 1.31 19.52 -4.69
CA VAL A 142 2.24 19.60 -3.56
C VAL A 142 3.49 18.79 -3.80
N LEU A 143 3.38 17.63 -4.46
CA LEU A 143 4.51 16.74 -4.72
C LEU A 143 5.13 16.97 -6.11
N LEU A 144 4.71 18.03 -6.81
CA LEU A 144 5.24 18.44 -8.12
C LEU A 144 5.21 17.29 -9.15
N ILE A 145 4.11 16.53 -9.15
CA ILE A 145 3.96 15.36 -10.01
C ILE A 145 3.68 15.86 -11.43
N PRO A 146 4.54 15.54 -12.41
CA PRO A 146 4.40 16.07 -13.76
C PRO A 146 3.20 15.44 -14.48
N GLU A 147 2.78 16.10 -15.54
CA GLU A 147 1.82 15.55 -16.48
C GLU A 147 2.27 14.18 -17.03
N GLY A 148 1.30 13.36 -17.39
CA GLY A 148 1.56 11.98 -17.84
C GLY A 148 1.76 10.97 -16.71
N TYR A 149 1.63 11.38 -15.44
CA TYR A 149 1.57 10.46 -14.30
C TYR A 149 0.19 10.44 -13.64
N GLN A 150 -0.26 9.24 -13.28
CA GLN A 150 -1.45 9.01 -12.47
C GLN A 150 -1.03 8.79 -11.02
N VAL A 151 -1.73 9.45 -10.09
CA VAL A 151 -1.63 9.19 -8.66
C VAL A 151 -2.55 7.99 -8.35
N GLU A 152 -2.01 6.92 -7.77
CA GLU A 152 -2.73 5.66 -7.57
C GLU A 152 -3.28 5.52 -6.16
N ALA A 153 -2.39 5.55 -5.18
CA ALA A 153 -2.71 5.33 -3.76
C ALA A 153 -1.64 5.95 -2.86
N MET A 154 -1.97 6.10 -1.58
CA MET A 154 -1.00 6.41 -0.54
C MET A 154 -0.82 5.21 0.39
N ILE A 155 0.37 5.04 0.95
CA ILE A 155 0.72 3.96 1.87
C ILE A 155 1.12 4.59 3.19
N ALA A 156 0.58 4.06 4.28
CA ALA A 156 1.13 4.27 5.62
C ALA A 156 1.98 3.06 6.00
N LEU A 157 3.19 3.31 6.49
CA LEU A 157 4.17 2.31 6.89
C LEU A 157 4.62 2.60 8.31
N GLY A 158 4.70 1.59 9.17
CA GLY A 158 5.18 1.75 10.53
C GLY A 158 5.46 0.44 11.25
N ARG A 159 5.96 0.53 12.48
CA ARG A 159 6.05 -0.63 13.38
C ARG A 159 4.70 -0.89 14.03
N PRO A 160 4.36 -2.15 14.36
CA PRO A 160 3.10 -2.47 15.05
C PRO A 160 2.94 -1.66 16.36
N GLY A 161 1.81 -0.98 16.49
CA GLY A 161 1.42 -0.24 17.69
C GLY A 161 0.48 -1.04 18.58
N LYS A 162 -0.03 -0.39 19.64
CA LYS A 162 -1.02 -0.99 20.52
C LYS A 162 -2.42 -0.77 19.95
N LEU A 163 -3.33 -1.70 20.23
CA LEU A 163 -4.73 -1.59 19.80
C LEU A 163 -5.37 -0.35 20.42
N GLU A 164 -5.04 -0.05 21.67
CA GLU A 164 -5.59 1.04 22.47
C GLU A 164 -5.19 2.42 21.95
N ASP A 165 -4.16 2.50 21.09
CA ASP A 165 -3.75 3.75 20.44
C ASP A 165 -4.69 4.15 19.28
N LEU A 166 -5.61 3.25 18.88
CA LEU A 166 -6.62 3.52 17.86
C LEU A 166 -7.92 4.04 18.48
N PRO A 167 -8.69 4.88 17.76
CA PRO A 167 -10.07 5.19 18.14
C PRO A 167 -10.94 3.93 18.27
N ASP A 168 -11.89 3.90 19.20
CA ASP A 168 -12.75 2.72 19.49
C ASP A 168 -13.36 2.06 18.25
N TYR A 169 -13.83 2.87 17.30
CA TYR A 169 -14.45 2.35 16.07
C TYR A 169 -13.44 1.62 15.17
N GLN A 170 -12.15 1.95 15.25
CA GLN A 170 -11.07 1.28 14.53
C GLN A 170 -10.55 0.07 15.29
N GLN A 171 -10.53 0.09 16.62
CA GLN A 171 -10.16 -1.08 17.42
C GLN A 171 -11.03 -2.29 17.05
N LYS A 172 -12.33 -2.07 16.87
CA LYS A 172 -13.30 -3.08 16.40
C LYS A 172 -13.05 -3.60 14.98
N ARG A 173 -12.09 -3.04 14.24
CA ARG A 173 -11.74 -3.41 12.86
C ARG A 173 -10.29 -3.87 12.74
N GLU A 174 -9.55 -3.91 13.84
CA GLU A 174 -8.12 -4.22 13.86
C GLU A 174 -7.89 -5.74 13.89
N PHE A 175 -8.44 -6.41 12.88
CA PHE A 175 -8.23 -7.83 12.64
C PHE A 175 -8.18 -8.14 11.13
N PRO A 176 -7.58 -9.27 10.73
CA PRO A 176 -7.48 -9.68 9.34
C PRO A 176 -8.86 -9.90 8.71
N SER A 177 -9.16 -9.20 7.61
CA SER A 177 -10.41 -9.38 6.87
C SER A 177 -10.51 -10.73 6.16
N GLY A 178 -11.74 -11.26 6.03
CA GLY A 178 -12.07 -12.40 5.16
C GLY A 178 -12.09 -12.04 3.67
N ARG A 179 -12.46 -12.99 2.83
CA ARG A 179 -12.61 -12.82 1.37
C ARG A 179 -13.90 -13.48 0.89
N LYS A 180 -14.39 -13.02 -0.26
CA LYS A 180 -15.34 -13.79 -1.07
C LYS A 180 -14.75 -15.17 -1.40
N SER A 181 -15.60 -16.15 -1.62
CA SER A 181 -15.18 -17.48 -2.06
C SER A 181 -14.49 -17.42 -3.42
N ILE A 182 -13.68 -18.43 -3.75
CA ILE A 182 -13.01 -18.50 -5.06
C ILE A 182 -14.02 -18.55 -6.21
N ALA A 183 -15.14 -19.26 -6.02
CA ALA A 183 -16.18 -19.40 -7.03
C ALA A 183 -16.87 -18.07 -7.40
N GLU A 184 -16.83 -17.06 -6.54
CA GLU A 184 -17.40 -15.73 -6.83
C GLU A 184 -16.50 -14.86 -7.72
N THR A 185 -15.20 -15.18 -7.84
CA THR A 185 -14.22 -14.33 -8.53
C THR A 185 -13.45 -15.06 -9.63
N VAL A 186 -13.56 -16.39 -9.71
CA VAL A 186 -12.87 -17.22 -10.69
C VAL A 186 -13.87 -17.95 -11.57
N MET A 187 -13.68 -17.82 -12.88
CA MET A 187 -14.54 -18.44 -13.89
C MET A 187 -13.65 -19.10 -14.95
N GLU A 188 -13.92 -20.36 -15.28
CA GLU A 188 -13.31 -21.02 -16.42
C GLU A 188 -14.06 -20.64 -17.71
N GLY A 189 -13.33 -20.20 -18.72
CA GLY A 189 -13.90 -19.81 -20.02
C GLY A 189 -14.43 -18.38 -20.03
N ALA A 190 -15.73 -18.22 -20.26
CA ALA A 190 -16.39 -16.92 -20.36
C ALA A 190 -16.94 -16.43 -19.01
N PHE A 191 -17.19 -15.12 -18.92
CA PHE A 191 -17.83 -14.49 -17.77
C PHE A 191 -19.22 -15.09 -17.53
N ARG A 192 -19.53 -15.42 -16.28
CA ARG A 192 -20.82 -15.95 -15.84
C ARG A 192 -21.47 -14.93 -14.90
N GLN A 193 -22.73 -14.59 -15.17
CA GLN A 193 -23.54 -13.72 -14.32
C GLN A 193 -24.14 -14.52 -13.16
#